data_AF-A0A5J4R7T3-F1
#
_entry.id   AF-A0A5J4R7T3-F1
#
_cell.length_a   1.000
_cell.length_b   1.000
_cell.length_c   1.000
_cell.angle_alpha   90.00
_cell.angle_beta   90.00
_cell.angle_gamma   90.00
#
_symmetry.space_group_name_H-M   'P 1'
#
loop_
_entity.id
_entity.type
_entity.pdbx_description
1 polymer ?
#
loop_
_entity_poly.entity_id
_entity_poly.type
_entity_poly.pdbx_seq_one_letter_code
_entity_poly.pdbx_strand_id
1 'polypeptide(L)'
;MNVIENETIINYIIEILDAKEWKEYDAVNCIALAIPDVEPVLKRLGIKEFHFKMLLDFEKRLSDAGYELVTNDCTTVKIEKLNNPNSIYFSISDIPPECD
;
A
#
# COMPACT_ATOMS: atom_id res chain seq x y z
N MET A 1 11.72 13.18 4.13
CA MET A 1 12.28 12.11 3.29
C MET A 1 12.76 12.73 2.00
N ASN A 2 13.95 12.37 1.54
CA ASN A 2 14.51 12.92 0.30
C ASN A 2 13.87 12.24 -0.93
N VAL A 3 13.90 12.90 -2.08
CA VAL A 3 13.27 12.40 -3.33
C VAL A 3 13.78 11.00 -3.69
N ILE A 4 15.10 10.77 -3.58
CA ILE A 4 15.72 9.48 -3.90
C ILE A 4 15.20 8.36 -2.98
N GLU A 5 15.08 8.63 -1.68
CA GLU A 5 14.54 7.67 -0.70
C GLU A 5 13.08 7.35 -1.01
N ASN A 6 12.28 8.38 -1.33
CA ASN A 6 10.87 8.25 -1.71
C ASN A 6 10.68 7.33 -2.93
N GLU A 7 11.39 7.62 -4.02
CA GLU A 7 11.30 6.84 -5.24
C GLU A 7 11.78 5.40 -5.03
N THR A 8 12.85 5.20 -4.26
CA THR A 8 13.37 3.87 -3.97
C THR A 8 12.36 3.02 -3.20
N ILE A 9 11.69 3.59 -2.19
CA ILE A 9 10.68 2.86 -1.41
C ILE A 9 9.44 2.58 -2.26
N ILE A 10 8.95 3.55 -3.04
CA ILE A 10 7.77 3.35 -3.89
C ILE A 10 8.03 2.25 -4.92
N ASN A 11 9.18 2.28 -5.61
CA ASN A 11 9.52 1.25 -6.60
C ASN A 11 9.58 -0.14 -5.95
N TYR A 12 10.19 -0.24 -4.76
CA TYR A 12 10.25 -1.49 -4.00
C TYR A 12 8.86 -1.99 -3.58
N ILE A 13 7.95 -1.08 -3.23
CA ILE A 13 6.55 -1.44 -2.93
C ILE A 13 5.87 -2.03 -4.17
N ILE A 14 6.00 -1.40 -5.34
CA ILE A 14 5.43 -1.94 -6.58
C ILE A 14 5.98 -3.33 -6.89
N GLU A 15 7.29 -3.55 -6.74
CA GLU A 15 7.91 -4.86 -6.91
C GLU A 15 7.34 -5.92 -5.96
N ILE A 16 7.07 -5.56 -4.69
CA ILE A 16 6.40 -6.47 -3.75
C ILE A 16 4.99 -6.76 -4.21
N LEU A 17 4.22 -5.76 -4.62
CA LEU A 17 2.82 -5.95 -5.04
C LEU A 17 2.72 -6.87 -6.26
N ASP A 18 3.63 -6.73 -7.24
CA ASP A 18 3.69 -7.61 -8.40
C ASP A 18 4.04 -9.06 -8.04
N ALA A 19 4.83 -9.26 -6.97
CA ALA A 19 5.25 -10.58 -6.50
C ALA A 19 4.27 -11.22 -5.49
N LYS A 20 3.41 -10.43 -4.85
CA LYS A 20 2.54 -10.90 -3.76
C LYS A 20 1.29 -11.56 -4.32
N GLU A 21 0.90 -12.67 -3.70
CA GLU A 21 -0.32 -13.37 -4.07
C GLU A 21 -1.54 -12.53 -3.67
N TRP A 22 -2.42 -12.29 -4.65
CA TRP A 22 -3.71 -11.66 -4.44
C TRP A 22 -4.64 -12.59 -3.70
N LYS A 23 -5.28 -12.09 -2.65
CA LYS A 23 -6.27 -12.86 -1.89
C LYS A 23 -7.67 -12.38 -2.22
N GLU A 24 -8.54 -13.33 -2.53
CA GLU A 24 -9.96 -13.05 -2.72
C GLU A 24 -10.65 -12.86 -1.36
N TYR A 25 -11.30 -11.72 -1.21
CA TYR A 25 -12.17 -11.39 -0.09
C TYR A 25 -13.48 -10.85 -0.67
N ASP A 26 -14.60 -11.53 -0.42
CA ASP A 26 -15.94 -11.12 -0.86
C ASP A 26 -16.01 -10.69 -2.34
N ALA A 27 -15.48 -11.53 -3.24
CA ALA A 27 -15.40 -11.31 -4.69
C ALA A 27 -14.45 -10.18 -5.16
N VAL A 28 -13.57 -9.69 -4.28
CA VAL A 28 -12.53 -8.70 -4.59
C VAL A 28 -11.14 -9.28 -4.34
N ASN A 29 -10.22 -9.10 -5.29
CA ASN A 29 -8.83 -9.46 -5.11
C ASN A 29 -8.08 -8.30 -4.45
N CYS A 30 -7.60 -8.52 -3.22
CA CYS A 30 -6.87 -7.51 -2.44
C CYS A 30 -5.47 -7.98 -2.05
N ILE A 31 -4.58 -7.01 -1.83
CA ILE A 31 -3.30 -7.22 -1.15
C ILE A 31 -3.23 -6.27 0.06
N ALA A 32 -2.82 -6.83 1.20
CA ALA A 32 -2.42 -6.06 2.36
C ALA A 32 -0.90 -5.86 2.33
N LEU A 33 -0.46 -4.62 2.49
CA LEU A 33 0.96 -4.27 2.58
C LEU A 33 1.21 -3.61 3.94
N ALA A 34 2.04 -4.24 4.75
CA ALA A 34 2.39 -3.78 6.10
C ALA A 34 3.84 -3.27 6.14
N ILE A 35 4.19 -2.45 7.13
CA ILE A 35 5.58 -1.97 7.34
C ILE A 35 6.62 -3.11 7.29
N PRO A 36 6.39 -4.31 7.87
CA PRO A 36 7.34 -5.43 7.76
C PRO A 36 7.68 -5.86 6.33
N ASP A 37 6.76 -5.68 5.36
CA ASP A 37 7.03 -5.98 3.95
C ASP A 37 8.08 -5.01 3.37
N VAL A 38 8.09 -3.75 3.83
CA VAL A 38 9.00 -2.70 3.37
C VAL A 38 10.24 -2.52 4.27
N GLU A 39 10.30 -3.18 5.42
CA GLU A 39 11.47 -3.14 6.32
C GLU A 39 12.82 -3.36 5.63
N PRO A 40 12.98 -4.27 4.65
CA PRO A 40 14.27 -4.46 3.99
C PRO A 40 14.79 -3.21 3.29
N VAL A 41 13.92 -2.44 2.60
CA VAL A 41 14.32 -1.19 1.95
C VAL A 41 14.55 -0.09 2.98
N LEU A 42 13.75 -0.02 4.05
CA LEU A 42 13.93 0.94 5.13
C LEU A 42 15.27 0.77 5.85
N LYS A 43 15.65 -0.48 6.16
CA LYS A 43 16.95 -0.81 6.79
C LYS A 43 18.13 -0.40 5.90
N ARG A 44 18.03 -0.63 4.58
CA ARG A 44 19.07 -0.22 3.61
C ARG A 44 19.24 1.31 3.54
N LEU A 45 18.14 2.05 3.66
CA LEU A 45 18.13 3.51 3.64
C LEU A 45 18.41 4.14 5.02
N GLY A 46 18.55 3.34 6.09
CA GLY A 46 18.80 3.85 7.44
C GLY A 46 17.58 4.54 8.07
N ILE A 47 16.37 4.27 7.58
CA ILE A 47 15.12 4.87 8.06
C ILE A 47 14.64 4.09 9.29
N LYS A 48 14.53 4.78 10.43
CA LYS A 48 14.14 4.18 11.73
C LYS A 48 12.65 4.26 12.02
N GLU A 49 11.98 5.26 11.46
CA GLU A 49 10.55 5.51 11.64
C GLU A 49 9.96 5.74 10.25
N PHE A 50 8.91 4.99 9.93
CA PHE A 50 8.30 5.01 8.61
C PHE A 50 6.79 4.88 8.73
N HIS A 51 6.10 5.71 7.97
CA HIS A 51 4.66 5.63 7.74
C HIS A 51 4.42 5.78 6.24
N PHE A 52 3.46 5.03 5.69
CA PHE A 52 3.13 5.12 4.27
C PHE A 52 2.71 6.55 3.86
N LYS A 53 2.10 7.33 4.77
CA LYS A 53 1.78 8.75 4.56
C LYS A 53 3.00 9.66 4.28
N MET A 54 4.21 9.20 4.61
CA MET A 54 5.45 9.94 4.33
C MET A 54 5.84 9.86 2.85
N LEU A 55 5.31 8.88 2.12
CA LEU A 55 5.57 8.68 0.70
C LEU A 55 4.80 9.73 -0.12
N LEU A 56 5.56 10.62 -0.77
CA LEU A 56 5.02 11.62 -1.69
C LEU A 56 4.59 10.94 -2.99
N ASP A 57 3.45 11.35 -3.51
CA ASP A 57 2.84 10.83 -4.76
C ASP A 57 2.53 9.33 -4.74
N PHE A 58 2.48 8.69 -3.56
CA PHE A 58 2.32 7.25 -3.44
C PHE A 58 1.06 6.72 -4.14
N GLU A 59 -0.09 7.36 -3.88
CA GLU A 59 -1.36 6.99 -4.50
C GLU A 59 -1.32 7.11 -6.02
N LYS A 60 -0.75 8.21 -6.54
CA LYS A 60 -0.57 8.39 -7.98
C LYS A 60 0.31 7.31 -8.58
N ARG A 61 1.43 6.98 -7.93
CA ARG A 61 2.38 5.97 -8.39
C ARG A 61 1.80 4.54 -8.34
N LEU A 62 0.94 4.25 -7.36
CA LEU A 62 0.15 3.03 -7.32
C LEU A 62 -0.82 2.97 -8.50
N SER A 63 -1.57 4.05 -8.75
CA SER A 63 -2.52 4.14 -9.86
C SER A 63 -1.84 3.97 -11.22
N ASP A 64 -0.70 4.64 -11.43
CA ASP A 64 0.12 4.50 -12.64
C ASP A 64 0.60 3.05 -12.86
N ALA A 65 0.76 2.28 -11.77
CA ALA A 65 1.12 0.87 -11.78
C ALA A 65 -0.09 -0.09 -11.81
N GLY A 66 -1.33 0.43 -11.90
CA GLY A 66 -2.55 -0.38 -11.98
C GLY A 66 -3.12 -0.82 -10.63
N TYR A 67 -2.76 -0.12 -9.56
CA TYR A 67 -3.19 -0.38 -8.19
C TYR A 67 -4.06 0.75 -7.65
N GLU A 68 -5.10 0.41 -6.90
CA GLU A 68 -5.96 1.38 -6.21
C GLU A 68 -5.71 1.31 -4.70
N LEU A 69 -5.40 2.46 -4.10
CA LEU A 69 -5.23 2.57 -2.66
C LEU A 69 -6.61 2.69 -2.00
N VAL A 70 -6.99 1.68 -1.22
CA VAL A 70 -8.33 1.59 -0.62
C VAL A 70 -8.34 2.24 0.76
N THR A 71 -7.34 1.91 1.58
CA THR A 71 -7.15 2.50 2.90
C THR A 71 -5.66 2.69 3.15
N ASN A 72 -5.32 3.79 3.80
CA ASN A 72 -3.98 4.09 4.25
C ASN A 72 -4.01 4.41 5.74
N ASP A 73 -3.80 3.40 6.58
CA ASP A 73 -3.52 3.66 7.99
C ASP A 73 -2.02 3.93 8.18
N CYS A 74 -1.60 4.35 9.37
CA CYS A 74 -0.21 4.74 9.61
C CYS A 74 0.81 3.60 9.43
N THR A 75 0.36 2.34 9.39
CA THR A 75 1.18 1.12 9.48
C THR A 75 0.89 0.05 8.41
N THR A 76 -0.24 0.15 7.74
CA THR A 76 -0.75 -0.81 6.77
C THR A 76 -1.54 -0.08 5.69
N VAL A 77 -1.37 -0.51 4.45
CA VAL A 77 -2.20 -0.07 3.32
C VAL A 77 -2.93 -1.25 2.69
N LYS A 78 -4.19 -1.03 2.33
CA LYS A 78 -4.99 -1.97 1.54
C LYS A 78 -5.00 -1.51 0.10
N ILE A 79 -4.68 -2.43 -0.81
CA ILE A 79 -4.56 -2.15 -2.23
C ILE A 79 -5.42 -3.13 -3.05
N GLU A 80 -6.13 -2.59 -4.04
CA GLU A 80 -6.98 -3.30 -5.00
C GLU A 80 -6.40 -3.22 -6.42
N LYS A 81 -6.81 -4.14 -7.30
CA LYS A 81 -6.36 -4.17 -8.71
C LYS A 81 -7.31 -3.37 -9.59
N LEU A 82 -6.82 -2.33 -10.26
CA LEU A 82 -7.60 -1.63 -11.29
C LEU A 82 -7.87 -2.61 -12.45
N ASN A 83 -9.14 -2.72 -12.85
CA ASN A 83 -9.71 -3.60 -13.89
C ASN A 83 -10.32 -4.96 -13.47
N ASN A 84 -10.78 -5.13 -12.23
CA ASN A 84 -11.74 -6.19 -11.88
C ASN A 84 -13.14 -5.55 -11.70
N PRO A 85 -14.19 -5.95 -12.45
CA PRO A 85 -15.43 -5.16 -12.61
C PRO A 85 -16.39 -5.13 -11.40
N ASN A 86 -15.93 -5.52 -10.21
CA ASN A 86 -16.73 -5.50 -8.99
C ASN A 86 -15.98 -4.68 -7.92
N SER A 87 -16.40 -3.43 -7.75
CA SER A 87 -15.91 -2.53 -6.69
C SER A 87 -17.01 -2.37 -5.63
N ILE A 88 -16.88 -3.02 -4.47
CA ILE A 88 -17.65 -2.68 -3.26
C ILE A 88 -16.74 -2.86 -2.02
N TYR A 89 -16.69 -1.81 -1.19
CA TYR A 89 -15.85 -1.63 -0.01
C TYR A 89 -16.38 -2.35 1.24
N PHE A 90 -15.47 -2.85 2.10
CA PHE A 90 -15.66 -2.80 3.57
C PHE A 90 -14.34 -2.55 4.31
N SER A 91 -14.48 -1.76 5.38
CA SER A 91 -13.44 -1.37 6.32
C SER A 91 -13.31 -2.36 7.48
N ILE A 92 -12.10 -2.48 7.99
CA ILE A 92 -11.80 -3.15 9.25
C ILE A 92 -12.22 -2.21 10.39
N SER A 93 -13.24 -2.49 11.19
CA SER A 93 -13.72 -3.82 11.61
C SER A 93 -15.24 -3.80 11.76
N ASP A 94 -16.01 -4.24 10.76
CA ASP A 94 -17.43 -3.84 10.54
C ASP A 94 -17.67 -2.31 10.55
N ILE A 95 -16.68 -1.49 10.89
CA ILE A 95 -16.77 -0.06 11.12
C ILE A 95 -15.43 0.57 10.68
N PRO A 96 -15.44 1.55 9.75
CA PRO A 96 -14.27 2.36 9.45
C PRO A 96 -13.95 3.29 10.61
N PRO A 97 -12.73 3.27 11.16
CA PRO A 97 -12.26 4.37 11.97
C PRO A 97 -11.99 5.55 11.03
N GLU A 98 -12.97 6.45 10.94
CA GLU A 98 -12.66 7.87 10.94
C GLU A 98 -11.64 8.12 12.06
N CYS A 99 -10.62 8.94 11.80
CA CYS A 99 -9.66 9.33 12.82
C CYS A 99 -10.32 10.25 13.86
N ASP A 100 -11.14 9.68 14.76
CA ASP A 100 -11.37 9.93 16.20
C ASP A 100 -12.63 9.18 16.68
#